data_AF-A0A379MMH6-F1
#
_entry.id   AF-A0A379MMH6-F1
#
_cell.length_a   1.000
_cell.length_b   1.000
_cell.length_c   1.000
_cell.angle_alpha   90.00
_cell.angle_beta   90.00
_cell.angle_gamma   90.00
#
_symmetry.space_group_name_H-M   'P 1'
#
loop_
_entity.id
_entity.type
_entity.pdbx_description
1 polymer ?
#
loop_
_entity_poly.entity_id
_entity_poly.type
_entity_poly.pdbx_seq_one_letter_code
_entity_poly.pdbx_strand_id
1 'polypeptide(L)'
;MIGFPLGHSFSAGYFADKFAGWGAQDEYVYENFPMEHVGQLRTALPADLLGFNVTIPHKRNILPLLSEIDPEAQAVGAVNCVKVLPDGSYKGYNTDIYGFEASLRKMLAARQEPFASLKALVLEPGARPRPYTTCSANWESGMSKSRARPAARSVSDTSN
;
A
#
# COMPACT_ATOMS: atom_id res chain seq x y z
N MET A 1 -10.92 -9.83 3.71
CA MET A 1 -10.29 -8.50 3.86
C MET A 1 -10.58 -7.91 5.22
N ILE A 2 -9.59 -7.32 5.87
CA ILE A 2 -9.78 -6.52 7.09
C ILE A 2 -9.65 -5.02 6.81
N GLY A 3 -10.38 -4.20 7.55
CA GLY A 3 -10.36 -2.73 7.45
C GLY A 3 -11.59 -2.12 8.11
N PHE A 4 -11.66 -0.79 8.18
CA PHE A 4 -12.84 -0.11 8.70
C PHE A 4 -12.96 1.34 8.19
N PRO A 5 -14.15 1.77 7.72
CA PRO A 5 -15.32 0.96 7.38
C PRO A 5 -15.10 0.14 6.08
N LEU A 6 -15.87 -0.94 5.87
CA LEU A 6 -15.77 -1.80 4.67
C LEU A 6 -16.99 -1.73 3.72
N GLY A 7 -17.90 -0.77 3.94
CA GLY A 7 -19.24 -0.75 3.31
C GLY A 7 -19.29 -0.80 1.77
N HIS A 8 -18.22 -0.42 1.06
CA HIS A 8 -18.15 -0.43 -0.41
C HIS A 8 -16.89 -1.12 -0.95
N SER A 9 -16.43 -2.20 -0.30
CA SER A 9 -15.27 -2.95 -0.80
C SER A 9 -15.59 -3.67 -2.12
N PHE A 10 -15.02 -3.17 -3.23
CA PHE A 10 -15.08 -3.82 -4.55
C PHE A 10 -14.35 -5.18 -4.60
N SER A 11 -13.46 -5.45 -3.64
CA SER A 11 -12.59 -6.62 -3.69
C SER A 11 -13.34 -7.94 -3.60
N ALA A 12 -14.43 -8.02 -2.84
CA ALA A 12 -15.16 -9.28 -2.67
C ALA A 12 -15.74 -9.80 -3.99
N GLY A 13 -16.45 -8.93 -4.74
CA GLY A 13 -16.95 -9.29 -6.07
C GLY A 13 -15.82 -9.62 -7.04
N TYR A 14 -14.76 -8.82 -7.04
CA TYR A 14 -13.59 -9.06 -7.91
C TYR A 14 -12.97 -10.45 -7.69
N PHE A 15 -12.80 -10.88 -6.45
CA PHE A 15 -12.23 -12.20 -6.16
C PHE A 15 -13.22 -13.33 -6.41
N ALA A 16 -14.52 -13.14 -6.15
CA ALA A 16 -15.55 -14.11 -6.52
C ALA A 16 -15.53 -14.39 -8.03
N ASP A 17 -15.49 -13.35 -8.86
CA ASP A 17 -15.40 -13.48 -10.32
C ASP A 17 -14.11 -14.18 -10.76
N LYS A 18 -12.99 -13.89 -10.09
CA LYS A 18 -11.70 -14.55 -10.35
C LYS A 18 -11.74 -16.04 -10.03
N PHE A 19 -12.29 -16.42 -8.89
CA PHE A 19 -12.39 -17.83 -8.49
C PHE A 19 -13.34 -18.59 -9.42
N ALA A 20 -14.47 -17.99 -9.81
CA ALA A 20 -15.36 -18.56 -10.81
C ALA A 20 -14.66 -18.75 -12.16
N GLY A 21 -13.89 -17.75 -12.62
CA GLY A 21 -13.10 -17.84 -13.86
C GLY A 21 -12.00 -18.91 -13.84
N TRP A 22 -11.58 -19.34 -12.66
CA TRP A 22 -10.62 -20.43 -12.46
C TRP A 22 -11.27 -21.79 -12.16
N GLY A 23 -12.61 -21.82 -12.04
CA GLY A 23 -13.35 -23.03 -11.66
C GLY A 23 -13.14 -23.44 -10.20
N ALA A 24 -12.75 -22.50 -9.33
CA ALA A 24 -12.38 -22.74 -7.93
C ALA A 24 -13.36 -22.07 -6.93
N GLN A 25 -14.55 -21.69 -7.39
CA GLN A 25 -15.56 -21.00 -6.58
C GLN A 25 -16.08 -21.82 -5.39
N ASP A 26 -15.99 -23.15 -5.46
CA ASP A 26 -16.41 -24.06 -4.40
C ASP A 26 -15.28 -24.34 -3.39
N GLU A 27 -14.05 -23.92 -3.69
CA GLU A 27 -12.86 -24.15 -2.86
C GLU A 27 -12.41 -22.88 -2.12
N TYR A 28 -12.60 -21.70 -2.72
CA TYR A 28 -12.13 -20.43 -2.18
C TYR A 28 -13.25 -19.42 -2.00
N VAL A 29 -13.31 -18.85 -0.80
CA VAL A 29 -14.21 -17.74 -0.47
C VAL A 29 -13.41 -16.48 -0.15
N TYR A 30 -13.95 -15.33 -0.54
CA TYR A 30 -13.40 -14.04 -0.17
C TYR A 30 -14.44 -13.23 0.61
N GLU A 31 -14.18 -12.99 1.88
CA GLU A 31 -15.12 -12.30 2.77
C GLU A 31 -14.53 -11.02 3.36
N ASN A 32 -15.40 -10.09 3.74
CA ASN A 32 -15.02 -8.86 4.44
C ASN A 32 -15.21 -9.04 5.95
N PHE A 33 -14.20 -8.65 6.70
CA PHE A 33 -14.17 -8.65 8.17
C PHE A 33 -13.96 -7.21 8.64
N PRO A 34 -15.03 -6.41 8.77
CA PRO A 34 -14.94 -5.06 9.30
C PRO A 34 -14.33 -5.09 10.68
N MET A 35 -13.27 -4.32 10.89
CA MET A 35 -12.46 -4.40 12.09
C MET A 35 -11.93 -3.02 12.46
N GLU A 36 -12.39 -2.47 13.58
CA GLU A 36 -11.92 -1.17 14.07
C GLU A 36 -10.51 -1.25 14.67
N HIS A 37 -10.16 -2.40 15.27
CA HIS A 37 -8.89 -2.60 15.96
C HIS A 37 -8.23 -3.90 15.52
N VAL A 38 -7.03 -3.77 14.93
CA VAL A 38 -6.24 -4.92 14.45
C VAL A 38 -5.76 -5.84 15.57
N GLY A 39 -5.79 -5.41 16.84
CA GLY A 39 -5.41 -6.25 17.98
C GLY A 39 -6.28 -7.51 18.15
N GLN A 40 -7.49 -7.53 17.58
CA GLN A 40 -8.43 -8.66 17.67
C GLN A 40 -8.26 -9.66 16.51
N LEU A 41 -7.22 -9.52 15.69
CA LEU A 41 -7.05 -10.26 14.44
C LEU A 41 -7.03 -11.79 14.65
N ARG A 42 -6.37 -12.27 15.72
CA ARG A 42 -6.29 -13.72 16.01
C ARG A 42 -7.61 -14.33 16.47
N THR A 43 -8.51 -13.54 17.04
CA THR A 43 -9.81 -14.03 17.57
C THR A 43 -10.96 -13.81 16.60
N ALA A 44 -10.86 -12.81 15.72
CA ALA A 44 -11.93 -12.42 14.81
C ALA A 44 -11.86 -13.10 13.44
N LEU A 45 -10.72 -13.70 13.09
CA LEU A 45 -10.52 -14.35 11.80
C LEU A 45 -10.67 -15.88 11.90
N PRO A 46 -11.22 -16.54 10.85
CA PRO A 46 -11.26 -18.00 10.78
C PRO A 46 -9.88 -18.64 10.87
N ALA A 47 -9.81 -19.83 11.48
CA ALA A 47 -8.55 -20.54 11.70
C ALA A 47 -7.96 -21.16 10.42
N ASP A 48 -8.79 -21.38 9.41
CA ASP A 48 -8.47 -22.01 8.12
C ASP A 48 -8.13 -21.01 7.01
N LEU A 49 -7.91 -19.74 7.34
CA LEU A 49 -7.50 -18.73 6.36
C LEU A 49 -6.12 -19.05 5.75
N LEU A 50 -6.05 -18.97 4.43
CA LEU A 50 -4.79 -18.99 3.68
C LEU A 50 -4.10 -17.62 3.67
N GLY A 51 -4.87 -16.55 3.83
CA GLY A 51 -4.39 -15.17 3.76
C GLY A 51 -5.54 -14.17 3.75
N PHE A 52 -5.22 -12.89 3.83
CA PHE A 52 -6.20 -11.82 3.80
C PHE A 52 -5.58 -10.50 3.33
N ASN A 53 -6.40 -9.65 2.72
CA ASN A 53 -6.01 -8.27 2.43
C ASN A 53 -6.26 -7.36 3.63
N VAL A 54 -5.47 -6.30 3.69
CA VAL A 54 -5.52 -5.25 4.71
C VAL A 54 -5.74 -3.91 4.01
N THR A 55 -6.76 -3.18 4.44
CA THR A 55 -7.02 -1.82 3.95
C THR A 55 -7.00 -0.81 5.08
N ILE A 56 -7.34 0.45 4.75
CA ILE A 56 -7.42 1.57 5.70
C ILE A 56 -8.31 1.17 6.90
N PRO A 57 -7.92 1.55 8.13
CA PRO A 57 -6.71 2.28 8.52
C PRO A 57 -5.51 1.36 8.88
N HIS A 58 -5.61 0.05 8.65
CA HIS A 58 -4.75 -0.94 9.29
C HIS A 58 -3.46 -1.29 8.55
N LYS A 59 -3.23 -0.71 7.37
CA LYS A 59 -2.04 -1.02 6.55
C LYS A 59 -0.71 -0.80 7.31
N ARG A 60 -0.67 0.11 8.28
CA ARG A 60 0.50 0.34 9.15
C ARG A 60 0.38 -0.37 10.50
N ASN A 61 -0.81 -0.37 11.09
CA ASN A 61 -1.02 -0.90 12.43
C ASN A 61 -0.87 -2.43 12.51
N ILE A 62 -0.95 -3.14 11.38
CA ILE A 62 -0.74 -4.58 11.34
C ILE A 62 0.74 -4.98 11.48
N LEU A 63 1.70 -4.10 11.17
CA LEU A 63 3.13 -4.44 11.13
C LEU A 63 3.64 -5.15 12.40
N PRO A 64 3.28 -4.73 13.63
CA PRO A 64 3.74 -5.41 14.85
C PRO A 64 3.19 -6.83 15.04
N LEU A 65 2.16 -7.23 14.28
CA LEU A 65 1.55 -8.56 14.37
C LEU A 65 2.14 -9.55 13.35
N LEU A 66 3.02 -9.09 12.47
CA LEU A 66 3.64 -9.90 11.43
C LEU A 66 4.95 -10.50 11.93
N SER A 67 5.17 -11.77 11.61
CA SER A 67 6.42 -12.48 11.90
C SER A 67 7.46 -12.23 10.82
N GLU A 68 7.01 -12.09 9.58
CA GLU A 68 7.85 -11.74 8.43
C GLU A 68 7.22 -10.60 7.63
N ILE A 69 8.07 -9.71 7.11
CA ILE A 69 7.64 -8.61 6.25
C ILE A 69 8.52 -8.62 5.02
N ASP A 70 7.90 -8.57 3.85
CA ASP A 70 8.61 -8.45 2.58
C ASP A 70 9.46 -7.15 2.55
N PRO A 71 10.69 -7.17 2.00
CA PRO A 71 11.58 -6.00 1.98
C PRO A 71 10.93 -4.75 1.38
N GLU A 72 10.12 -4.89 0.33
CA GLU A 72 9.42 -3.75 -0.28
C GLU A 72 8.34 -3.19 0.65
N ALA A 73 7.58 -4.07 1.31
CA ALA A 73 6.59 -3.68 2.29
C ALA A 73 7.21 -3.01 3.53
N GLN A 74 8.39 -3.47 3.93
CA GLN A 74 9.17 -2.89 5.02
C GLN A 74 9.68 -1.48 4.65
N ALA A 75 10.17 -1.30 3.43
CA ALA A 75 10.63 0.01 2.94
C ALA A 75 9.50 1.06 2.89
N VAL A 76 8.28 0.66 2.50
CA VAL A 76 7.10 1.55 2.54
C VAL A 76 6.57 1.75 3.96
N GLY A 77 6.77 0.77 4.84
CA GLY A 77 6.17 0.76 6.18
C GLY A 77 4.66 0.58 6.13
N ALA A 78 4.16 -0.22 5.17
CA ALA A 78 2.75 -0.55 5.05
C ALA A 78 2.56 -1.92 4.37
N VAL A 79 1.57 -2.69 4.81
CA VAL A 79 1.19 -4.01 4.29
C VAL A 79 -0.27 -3.98 3.86
N ASN A 80 -0.56 -4.50 2.66
CA ASN A 80 -1.92 -4.60 2.12
C ASN A 80 -2.35 -6.07 1.86
N CYS A 81 -1.42 -7.01 1.95
CA CYS A 81 -1.64 -8.43 1.70
C CYS A 81 -0.88 -9.25 2.74
N VAL A 82 -1.56 -10.20 3.39
CA VAL A 82 -0.99 -11.07 4.40
C VAL A 82 -1.23 -12.52 3.99
N LYS A 83 -0.18 -13.32 4.08
CA LYS A 83 -0.22 -14.76 3.94
C LYS A 83 -0.15 -15.40 5.33
N VAL A 84 -0.98 -16.41 5.57
CA VAL A 84 -0.86 -17.27 6.75
C VAL A 84 0.15 -18.37 6.43
N LEU A 85 1.17 -18.50 7.28
CA LEU A 85 2.21 -19.51 7.16
C LEU A 85 1.76 -20.85 7.79
N PRO A 86 2.40 -21.98 7.45
CA PRO A 86 2.00 -23.30 7.97
C PRO A 86 2.03 -23.42 9.51
N ASP A 87 2.82 -22.58 10.18
CA ASP A 87 2.90 -22.49 11.65
C ASP A 87 1.85 -21.54 12.27
N GLY A 88 0.95 -20.97 11.45
CA GLY A 88 -0.05 -19.99 11.86
C GLY A 88 0.48 -18.58 12.05
N SER A 89 1.75 -18.33 11.72
CA SER A 89 2.32 -16.98 11.72
C SER A 89 1.94 -16.20 10.46
N TYR A 90 2.19 -14.89 10.46
CA TYR A 90 1.77 -14.00 9.38
C TYR A 90 2.95 -13.40 8.65
N LYS A 91 2.91 -13.48 7.31
CA LYS A 91 3.86 -12.81 6.42
C LYS A 91 3.18 -11.71 5.63
N GLY A 92 3.68 -10.48 5.73
CA GLY A 92 3.10 -9.32 5.07
C GLY A 92 3.81 -8.91 3.78
N TYR A 93 3.02 -8.43 2.83
CA TYR A 93 3.44 -7.94 1.51
C TYR A 93 2.74 -6.61 1.20
N ASN A 94 3.33 -5.87 0.25
CA ASN A 94 2.73 -4.66 -0.29
C ASN A 94 2.67 -4.75 -1.82
N THR A 95 1.49 -5.06 -2.35
CA THR A 95 1.29 -5.17 -3.80
C THR A 95 0.92 -3.85 -4.48
N ASP A 96 0.73 -2.76 -3.72
CA ASP A 96 0.36 -1.46 -4.27
C ASP A 96 1.51 -0.87 -5.11
N ILE A 97 2.77 -1.10 -4.69
CA ILE A 97 3.97 -0.62 -5.41
C ILE A 97 4.02 -1.20 -6.82
N TYR A 98 4.03 -2.54 -6.88
CA TYR A 98 4.04 -3.27 -8.14
C TYR A 98 2.81 -2.93 -8.99
N GLY A 99 1.63 -2.89 -8.38
CA GLY A 99 0.38 -2.58 -9.08
C GLY A 99 0.38 -1.19 -9.70
N PHE A 100 0.90 -0.18 -8.99
CA PHE A 100 1.05 1.17 -9.50
C PHE A 100 2.08 1.24 -10.64
N GLU A 101 3.26 0.64 -10.44
CA GLU A 101 4.31 0.62 -11.46
C GLU A 101 3.84 -0.04 -12.76
N ALA A 102 3.22 -1.22 -12.67
CA ALA A 102 2.71 -1.94 -13.82
C ALA A 102 1.65 -1.13 -14.58
N SER A 103 0.73 -0.49 -13.84
CA SER A 103 -0.32 0.36 -14.42
C SER A 103 0.27 1.58 -15.12
N LEU A 104 1.24 2.25 -14.49
CA LEU A 104 1.91 3.41 -15.04
C LEU A 104 2.69 3.05 -16.31
N ARG A 105 3.47 1.97 -16.29
CA ARG A 105 4.21 1.49 -17.47
C ARG A 105 3.28 1.18 -18.64
N LYS A 106 2.17 0.49 -18.39
CA LYS A 106 1.15 0.20 -19.41
C LYS A 106 0.55 1.47 -20.01
N MET A 107 0.22 2.46 -19.17
CA MET A 107 -0.32 3.74 -19.62
C MET A 107 0.69 4.51 -20.49
N LEU A 108 1.96 4.53 -20.11
CA LEU A 108 3.02 5.22 -20.85
C LEU A 108 3.34 4.53 -22.17
N ALA A 109 3.38 3.20 -22.18
CA ALA A 109 3.54 2.43 -23.42
C ALA A 109 2.42 2.73 -24.42
N ALA A 110 1.16 2.84 -23.95
CA ALA A 110 0.03 3.22 -24.80
C ALA A 110 0.15 4.65 -25.36
N ARG A 111 0.90 5.53 -24.70
CA ARG A 111 1.18 6.91 -25.14
C ARG A 111 2.49 7.06 -25.91
N GLN A 112 3.28 5.99 -26.02
CA GLN A 112 4.63 5.99 -26.60
C GLN A 112 5.58 6.99 -25.89
N GLU A 113 5.37 7.22 -24.59
CA GLU A 113 6.21 8.13 -23.80
C GLU A 113 7.24 7.34 -22.97
N PRO A 114 8.53 7.69 -23.03
CA PRO A 114 9.54 7.02 -22.22
C PRO A 114 9.45 7.45 -20.75
N PHE A 115 9.68 6.50 -19.85
CA PHE A 115 9.60 6.74 -18.41
C PHE A 115 10.59 7.82 -17.94
N ALA A 116 11.78 7.88 -18.56
CA ALA A 116 12.86 8.78 -18.21
C ALA A 116 12.57 10.27 -18.47
N SER A 117 11.61 10.61 -19.33
CA SER A 117 11.27 12.01 -19.65
C SER A 117 10.20 12.61 -18.75
N LEU A 118 9.62 11.82 -17.84
CA LEU A 118 8.45 12.24 -17.06
C LEU A 118 8.85 13.01 -15.81
N LYS A 119 8.13 14.11 -15.59
CA LYS A 119 8.12 14.83 -14.31
C LYS A 119 6.81 14.52 -13.62
N ALA A 120 6.88 14.03 -12.40
CA ALA A 120 5.70 13.67 -11.61
C ALA A 120 5.62 14.51 -10.33
N LEU A 121 4.39 14.77 -9.89
CA LEU A 121 4.07 15.35 -8.60
C LEU A 121 3.28 14.30 -7.81
N VAL A 122 3.75 13.97 -6.61
CA VAL A 122 3.02 13.09 -5.69
C VAL A 122 2.14 13.96 -4.80
N LEU A 123 0.83 13.70 -4.83
CA LEU A 123 -0.16 14.42 -4.03
C LEU A 123 -0.65 13.51 -2.89
N GLU A 124 -0.32 13.86 -1.65
CA GLU A 124 -0.81 13.16 -0.47
C GLU A 124 -2.09 13.83 0.07
N PRO A 125 -3.20 13.11 0.25
CA PRO A 125 -4.40 13.67 0.86
C PRO A 125 -4.15 14.07 2.32
N GLY A 126 -4.41 15.33 2.68
CA GLY A 126 -4.40 15.80 4.07
C GLY A 126 -3.04 16.25 4.64
N ALA A 127 -1.96 16.24 3.86
CA ALA A 127 -0.69 16.82 4.29
C ALA A 127 -0.79 18.36 4.31
N ARG A 128 -0.51 18.97 5.47
CA ARG A 128 -0.30 20.43 5.59
C ARG A 128 0.79 20.83 4.57
N PRO A 129 0.61 21.88 3.73
CA PRO A 129 1.55 22.20 2.66
C PRO A 129 2.97 22.37 3.21
N ARG A 130 3.83 21.38 2.97
CA ARG A 130 5.28 21.52 3.12
C ARG A 130 5.83 22.00 1.77
N PRO A 131 6.89 22.82 1.74
CA PRO A 131 7.50 23.24 0.49
C PRO A 131 7.85 22.01 -0.34
N TYR A 132 7.35 22.01 -1.58
CA TYR A 132 7.36 20.91 -2.54
C TYR A 132 8.71 20.19 -2.61
N THR A 133 8.71 18.88 -2.41
CA THR A 133 9.82 18.02 -2.81
C THR A 133 9.57 17.62 -4.26
N THR A 134 10.26 18.24 -5.21
CA THR A 134 10.40 17.68 -6.56
C THR A 134 11.24 16.41 -6.45
N CYS A 135 10.61 15.25 -6.61
CA CYS A 135 11.32 13.98 -6.72
C CYS A 135 11.71 13.78 -8.20
N SER A 136 12.97 14.04 -8.54
CA SER A 136 13.55 13.50 -9.77
C SER A 136 13.82 12.01 -9.53
N ALA A 137 12.88 11.16 -9.90
CA ALA A 137 13.01 9.72 -9.72
C ALA A 137 14.00 9.16 -10.75
N ASN A 138 15.28 9.04 -10.39
CA ASN A 138 16.16 8.07 -11.04
C ASN A 138 15.80 6.69 -10.49
N TRP A 139 14.87 6.02 -11.16
CA TRP A 139 14.26 4.74 -10.72
C TRP A 139 15.19 3.52 -10.87
N GLU A 140 16.32 3.66 -11.59
CA GLU A 140 17.24 2.54 -11.90
C GLU A 140 18.15 2.13 -10.74
N SER A 141 18.02 2.73 -9.56
CA SER A 141 18.79 2.33 -8.37
C SER A 141 17.92 2.56 -7.16
N GLY A 142 17.57 1.49 -6.45
CA GLY A 142 16.74 1.51 -5.23
C GLY A 142 16.97 2.78 -4.41
N MET A 143 15.86 3.53 -4.24
CA MET A 143 15.71 4.78 -3.49
C MET A 143 17.00 5.46 -2.97
N SER A 144 17.33 6.66 -3.45
CA SER A 144 18.14 7.58 -2.66
C SER A 144 18.08 9.07 -3.04
N LYS A 145 18.10 9.88 -1.98
CA LYS A 145 18.40 11.33 -1.82
C LYS A 145 17.26 12.33 -2.01
N SER A 146 16.54 12.61 -0.92
CA SER A 146 16.03 13.95 -0.69
C SER A 146 17.15 14.81 -0.09
N ARG A 147 17.53 15.89 -0.78
CA ARG A 147 18.34 16.96 -0.19
C ARG A 147 17.39 18.07 0.22
N ALA A 148 17.03 18.12 1.51
CA ALA A 148 16.34 19.29 2.04
C ALA A 148 17.28 20.50 1.92
N ARG A 149 16.88 21.54 1.17
CA ARG A 149 17.53 22.85 1.29
C ARG A 149 17.19 23.40 2.68
N PRO A 150 18.14 24.01 3.40
CA PRO A 150 17.83 24.66 4.67
C PRO A 150 16.78 25.74 4.44
N ALA A 151 15.81 25.83 5.35
CA ALA A 151 14.76 26.83 5.32
C ALA A 151 15.40 28.23 5.23
N ALA A 152 14.94 29.05 4.29
CA ALA A 152 15.31 30.45 4.23
C ALA A 152 14.97 31.11 5.58
N ARG A 153 15.98 31.66 6.26
CA ARG A 153 15.77 32.47 7.47
C ARG A 153 14.88 33.66 7.09
N SER A 154 13.78 33.84 7.82
CA SER A 154 12.99 35.06 7.78
C SER A 154 13.89 36.22 8.19
N VAL A 155 14.10 37.15 7.27
CA VAL A 155 14.66 38.47 7.59
C VAL A 155 13.58 39.20 8.38
N SER A 156 13.85 39.48 9.66
CA SER A 156 12.99 40.31 10.50
C SER A 156 13.03 41.75 10.01
N ASP A 157 11.84 42.33 9.88
CA ASP A 157 11.56 43.71 9.53
C ASP A 157 12.45 44.71 10.27
N THR A 158 13.17 45.54 9.52
CA THR A 158 13.60 46.86 9.98
C THR A 158 12.51 47.86 9.65
N SER A 159 11.74 48.26 10.65
CA SER A 159 10.92 49.47 10.61
C SER A 159 11.64 50.57 11.38
N ASN A 160 11.81 51.69 10.67
CA ASN A 160 12.24 53.00 11.17
C ASN A 160 11.20 53.60 12.12
#